data_AF-A0A4P9UWN4-F1
#
_entry.id   AF-A0A4P9UWN4-F1
#
_cell.length_a   1.000
_cell.length_b   1.000
_cell.length_c   1.000
_cell.angle_alpha   90.00
_cell.angle_beta   90.00
_cell.angle_gamma   90.00
#
_symmetry.space_group_name_H-M   'P 1'
#
loop_
_entity.id
_entity.type
_entity.pdbx_description
1 polymer ?
#
loop_
_entity_poly.entity_id
_entity_poly.type
_entity_poly.pdbx_seq_one_letter_code
_entity_poly.pdbx_strand_id
1 'polypeptide(L)'
;MNTIKPSLKYKLIAASLMGFIALIAITPLCGFLFQCGCDWPWLGLDAGCNYHDLHAKHKCPWCASLATGVLSAVAATLLSVLTVMIAPVPRFLRFVNEWVLRISFGSAIFAVTALVMAAIAAVRQDYPLGVGRLLISATI
;
A
#
# COMPACT_ATOMS: atom_id res chain seq x y z
N MET A 1 2.38 29.79 -6.35
CA MET A 1 3.48 28.79 -6.33
C MET A 1 3.84 28.42 -7.77
N ASN A 2 5.10 28.58 -8.17
CA ASN A 2 5.56 28.26 -9.52
C ASN A 2 5.85 26.76 -9.65
N THR A 3 5.10 26.03 -10.48
CA THR A 3 5.24 24.57 -10.68
C THR A 3 5.80 24.24 -12.07
N ILE A 4 6.32 23.02 -12.23
CA ILE A 4 6.63 22.43 -13.54
C ILE A 4 5.33 21.80 -14.07
N LYS A 5 4.95 22.11 -15.31
CA LYS A 5 3.77 21.52 -15.97
C LYS A 5 4.24 20.42 -16.93
N PRO A 6 4.26 19.14 -16.51
CA PRO A 6 4.54 18.05 -17.45
C PRO A 6 3.36 17.85 -18.41
N SER A 7 3.63 17.23 -19.56
CA SER A 7 2.61 16.87 -20.52
C SER A 7 1.63 15.83 -19.95
N LEU A 8 0.39 15.83 -20.45
CA LEU A 8 -0.61 14.85 -20.01
C LEU A 8 -0.16 13.40 -20.27
N LYS A 9 0.44 13.14 -21.44
CA LYS A 9 0.99 11.81 -21.80
C LYS A 9 1.99 11.32 -20.75
N TYR A 10 2.87 12.20 -20.29
CA TYR A 10 3.86 11.88 -19.27
C TYR A 10 3.22 11.47 -17.95
N LYS A 11 2.23 12.25 -17.48
CA LYS A 11 1.52 11.96 -16.24
C LYS A 11 0.81 10.61 -16.30
N LEU A 12 0.20 10.29 -17.43
CA LEU A 12 -0.47 9.01 -17.64
C LEU A 12 0.52 7.83 -17.55
N ILE A 13 1.69 7.93 -18.20
CA ILE A 13 2.70 6.86 -18.12
C ILE A 13 3.18 6.68 -16.67
N ALA A 14 3.47 7.78 -15.96
CA ALA A 14 3.89 7.72 -14.57
C ALA A 14 2.80 7.12 -13.66
N ALA A 15 1.55 7.48 -13.88
CA ALA A 15 0.39 6.94 -13.16
C ALA A 15 0.21 5.44 -13.43
N SER A 16 0.32 4.99 -14.68
CA SER A 16 0.25 3.58 -15.05
C SER A 16 1.39 2.77 -14.40
N LEU A 17 2.61 3.32 -14.41
CA LEU A 17 3.76 2.69 -13.76
C LEU A 17 3.54 2.57 -12.25
N MET A 18 3.05 3.63 -11.59
CA MET A 18 2.75 3.60 -10.16
C MET A 18 1.66 2.58 -9.82
N GLY A 19 0.62 2.49 -10.65
CA GLY A 19 -0.43 1.47 -10.50
C GLY A 19 0.13 0.05 -10.57
N PHE A 20 1.03 -0.21 -11.52
CA PHE A 20 1.70 -1.50 -11.64
C PHE A 20 2.59 -1.81 -10.43
N ILE A 21 3.33 -0.81 -9.92
CA ILE A 21 4.11 -0.94 -8.68
C ILE A 21 3.19 -1.28 -7.50
N ALA A 22 2.06 -0.58 -7.35
CA ALA A 22 1.10 -0.81 -6.27
C ALA A 22 0.51 -2.23 -6.32
N LEU A 23 0.15 -2.71 -7.53
CA LEU A 23 -0.35 -4.07 -7.77
C LEU A 23 0.64 -5.16 -7.35
N ILE A 24 1.93 -4.97 -7.64
CA ILE A 24 2.96 -5.93 -7.24
C ILE A 24 3.26 -5.83 -5.74
N ALA A 25 3.28 -4.61 -5.18
CA ALA A 25 3.71 -4.37 -3.81
C ALA A 25 2.64 -4.71 -2.76
N ILE A 26 1.36 -4.79 -3.13
CA ILE A 26 0.28 -4.96 -2.14
C ILE A 26 0.38 -6.27 -1.35
N THR A 27 0.76 -7.37 -2.00
CA THR A 27 0.85 -8.70 -1.37
C THR A 27 2.03 -8.83 -0.41
N PRO A 28 3.29 -8.51 -0.79
CA PRO A 28 4.38 -8.54 0.18
C PRO A 28 4.19 -7.50 1.30
N LEU A 29 3.53 -6.36 1.01
CA LEU A 29 3.18 -5.39 2.04
C LEU A 29 2.14 -5.95 3.02
N CYS A 30 1.14 -6.69 2.55
CA CYS A 30 0.22 -7.44 3.42
C CYS A 30 0.99 -8.41 4.34
N GLY A 31 1.90 -9.18 3.76
CA GLY A 31 2.80 -10.09 4.48
C GLY A 31 3.59 -9.39 5.57
N PHE A 32 4.18 -8.25 5.25
CA PHE A 32 4.94 -7.43 6.19
C PHE A 32 4.06 -6.85 7.31
N LEU A 33 2.90 -6.26 6.97
CA LEU A 33 2.04 -5.56 7.93
C LEU A 33 1.35 -6.50 8.91
N PHE A 34 1.01 -7.73 8.50
CA PHE A 34 0.29 -8.70 9.34
C PHE A 34 1.13 -9.91 9.75
N GLN A 35 2.38 -10.01 9.28
CA GLN A 35 3.21 -11.21 9.47
C GLN A 35 2.47 -12.48 9.04
N CYS A 36 1.68 -12.38 7.96
CA CYS A 36 0.73 -13.42 7.57
C CYS A 36 1.29 -14.43 6.56
N GLY A 37 2.49 -14.21 6.01
CA GLY A 37 3.13 -15.12 5.05
C GLY A 37 2.86 -14.84 3.57
N CYS A 38 2.10 -13.79 3.25
CA CYS A 38 2.05 -13.26 1.88
C CYS A 38 3.43 -12.71 1.46
N ASP A 39 3.79 -12.86 0.18
CA ASP A 39 5.08 -12.47 -0.37
C ASP A 39 4.94 -11.91 -1.80
N TRP A 40 6.06 -11.60 -2.45
CA TRP A 40 6.12 -11.15 -3.83
C TRP A 40 5.48 -12.16 -4.79
N PRO A 41 4.93 -11.71 -5.94
CA PRO A 41 4.30 -12.61 -6.90
C PRO A 41 5.19 -13.78 -7.36
N TRP A 42 6.50 -13.56 -7.50
CA TRP A 42 7.46 -14.59 -7.89
C TRP A 42 7.97 -15.46 -6.72
N LEU A 43 7.58 -15.15 -5.48
CA LEU A 43 7.88 -15.92 -4.26
C LEU A 43 6.65 -16.65 -3.72
N GLY A 44 5.62 -16.83 -4.54
CA GLY A 44 4.42 -17.59 -4.20
C GLY A 44 3.20 -16.73 -3.85
N LEU A 45 3.30 -15.39 -3.90
CA LEU A 45 2.18 -14.46 -3.72
C LEU A 45 1.44 -14.68 -2.38
N ASP A 46 0.34 -15.42 -2.39
CA ASP A 46 -0.46 -15.75 -1.21
C ASP A 46 -0.35 -17.23 -0.79
N ALA A 47 0.41 -18.05 -1.51
CA ALA A 47 0.51 -19.50 -1.25
C ALA A 47 1.00 -19.83 0.17
N GLY A 48 1.88 -18.99 0.75
CA GLY A 48 2.36 -19.11 2.12
C GLY A 48 1.48 -18.42 3.18
N CYS A 49 0.34 -17.84 2.78
CA CYS A 49 -0.50 -17.05 3.68
C CYS A 49 -1.24 -17.92 4.71
N ASN A 50 -1.25 -17.48 5.96
CA ASN A 50 -2.01 -18.12 7.06
C ASN A 50 -3.52 -18.17 6.82
N TYR A 51 -4.03 -17.42 5.83
CA TYR A 51 -5.41 -17.53 5.37
C TYR A 51 -5.74 -18.96 4.93
N HIS A 52 -4.80 -19.65 4.28
CA HIS A 52 -4.97 -21.00 3.77
C HIS A 52 -4.76 -22.09 4.84
N ASP A 53 -4.13 -21.78 5.97
CA ASP A 53 -3.87 -22.74 7.05
C ASP A 53 -5.12 -22.96 7.92
N LEU A 54 -5.80 -24.10 7.78
CA LEU A 54 -7.02 -24.45 8.53
C LEU A 54 -6.86 -24.38 10.07
N HIS A 55 -5.65 -24.53 10.59
CA HIS A 55 -5.36 -24.51 12.02
C HIS A 55 -4.91 -23.14 12.54
N ALA A 56 -4.76 -22.14 11.65
CA ALA A 56 -4.39 -20.79 12.04
C ALA A 56 -5.44 -20.18 12.97
N LYS A 57 -5.05 -19.89 14.21
CA LYS A 57 -5.89 -19.26 15.23
C LYS A 57 -6.44 -17.91 14.78
N HIS A 58 -5.65 -17.15 14.03
CA HIS A 58 -6.04 -15.86 13.46
C HIS A 58 -5.71 -15.83 11.97
N LYS A 59 -6.70 -15.50 11.15
CA LYS A 59 -6.56 -15.38 9.70
C LYS A 59 -6.12 -13.97 9.32
N CYS A 60 -5.33 -13.85 8.25
CA CYS A 60 -4.91 -12.54 7.71
C CYS A 60 -6.12 -11.62 7.52
N PRO A 61 -6.14 -10.41 8.12
CA PRO A 61 -7.32 -9.55 8.10
C PRO A 61 -7.76 -9.15 6.69
N TRP A 62 -6.81 -8.81 5.82
CA TRP A 62 -7.09 -8.40 4.45
C TRP A 62 -7.57 -9.56 3.56
N CYS A 63 -7.12 -10.79 3.80
CA CYS A 63 -7.59 -11.96 3.05
C CYS A 63 -8.93 -12.49 3.59
N ALA A 64 -9.15 -12.41 4.90
CA ALA A 64 -10.36 -12.93 5.55
C ALA A 64 -11.60 -12.07 5.29
N SER A 65 -11.43 -10.77 5.03
CA SER A 65 -12.54 -9.86 4.75
C SER A 65 -12.31 -9.09 3.46
N LEU A 66 -13.17 -9.37 2.46
CA LEU A 66 -13.22 -8.66 1.18
C LEU A 66 -13.23 -7.15 1.38
N ALA A 67 -14.04 -6.66 2.33
CA ALA A 67 -14.15 -5.24 2.63
C ALA A 67 -12.80 -4.67 3.05
N THR A 68 -12.09 -5.32 3.98
CA THR A 68 -10.79 -4.81 4.43
C THR A 68 -9.65 -5.07 3.43
N GLY A 69 -9.69 -6.12 2.62
CA GLY A 69 -8.66 -6.36 1.61
C GLY A 69 -8.82 -5.47 0.39
N VAL A 70 -9.96 -5.61 -0.29
CA VAL A 70 -10.22 -4.94 -1.57
C VAL A 70 -10.33 -3.43 -1.41
N LEU A 71 -11.06 -2.93 -0.39
CA LEU A 71 -11.18 -1.47 -0.21
C LEU A 71 -9.83 -0.85 0.15
N SER A 72 -9.00 -1.54 0.93
CA SER A 72 -7.65 -1.06 1.26
C SER A 72 -6.77 -0.99 0.02
N ALA A 73 -6.74 -2.06 -0.77
CA ALA A 73 -5.93 -2.13 -1.99
C ALA A 73 -6.38 -1.07 -3.01
N VAL A 74 -7.70 -0.94 -3.21
CA VAL A 74 -8.27 0.06 -4.13
C VAL A 74 -8.00 1.46 -3.62
N ALA A 75 -8.23 1.76 -2.33
CA ALA A 75 -7.98 3.08 -1.78
C ALA A 75 -6.49 3.47 -1.88
N ALA A 76 -5.57 2.59 -1.47
CA ALA A 76 -4.14 2.85 -1.53
C ALA A 76 -3.65 3.04 -2.98
N THR A 77 -4.13 2.22 -3.92
CA THR A 77 -3.78 2.32 -5.33
C THR A 77 -4.36 3.59 -5.97
N LEU A 78 -5.63 3.89 -5.75
CA LEU A 78 -6.27 5.08 -6.33
C LEU A 78 -5.65 6.37 -5.79
N LEU A 79 -5.41 6.47 -4.48
CA LEU A 79 -4.82 7.68 -3.89
C LEU A 79 -3.38 7.90 -4.34
N SER A 80 -2.59 6.85 -4.46
CA SER A 80 -1.21 6.96 -4.97
C SER A 80 -1.17 7.37 -6.44
N VAL A 81 -2.00 6.76 -7.29
CA VAL A 81 -2.15 7.12 -8.70
C VAL A 81 -2.63 8.56 -8.86
N LEU A 82 -3.64 8.96 -8.09
CA LEU A 82 -4.15 10.33 -8.11
C LEU A 82 -3.05 11.31 -7.70
N THR A 83 -2.28 11.00 -6.66
CA THR A 83 -1.14 11.81 -6.22
C THR A 83 -0.13 12.01 -7.36
N VAL A 84 0.23 10.96 -8.10
CA VAL A 84 1.15 11.08 -9.24
C VAL A 84 0.60 12.05 -10.32
N MET A 85 -0.72 12.04 -10.54
CA MET A 85 -1.39 12.87 -11.55
C MET A 85 -1.49 14.35 -11.15
N ILE A 86 -1.85 14.62 -9.89
CA ILE A 86 -2.27 15.95 -9.44
C ILE A 86 -1.23 16.68 -8.60
N ALA A 87 -0.32 15.96 -7.92
CA ALA A 87 0.58 16.57 -6.96
C ALA A 87 1.46 17.63 -7.65
N PRO A 88 1.50 18.87 -7.11
CA PRO A 88 2.38 19.90 -7.61
C PRO A 88 3.82 19.54 -7.24
N VAL A 89 4.72 19.54 -8.23
CA VAL A 89 6.16 19.36 -7.98
C VAL A 89 6.76 20.75 -7.69
N PRO A 90 7.28 20.99 -6.46
CA PRO A 90 7.85 22.28 -6.09
C PRO A 90 9.09 22.59 -6.94
N ARG A 91 9.19 23.81 -7.49
CA ARG A 91 10.33 24.21 -8.33
C ARG A 91 11.68 24.19 -7.59
N PHE A 92 11.70 24.28 -6.25
CA PHE A 92 12.95 24.18 -5.48
C PHE A 92 13.58 22.78 -5.55
N LEU A 93 12.77 21.74 -5.79
CA LEU A 93 13.24 20.36 -5.98
C LEU A 93 13.62 20.04 -7.43
N ARG A 94 13.74 21.05 -8.30
CA ARG A 94 14.04 20.87 -9.74
C ARG A 94 15.39 20.21 -10.02
N PHE A 95 16.29 20.18 -9.04
CA PHE A 95 17.56 19.43 -9.14
C PHE A 95 17.35 17.90 -9.14
N VAL A 96 16.20 17.42 -8.65
CA VAL A 96 15.80 16.01 -8.71
C VAL A 96 14.95 15.77 -9.95
N ASN A 97 15.11 14.60 -10.58
CA ASN A 97 14.28 14.17 -11.70
C ASN A 97 12.79 14.13 -11.30
N GLU A 98 11.93 14.76 -12.10
CA GLU A 98 10.48 14.84 -11.85
C GLU A 98 9.84 13.45 -11.75
N TRP A 99 10.32 12.47 -12.52
CA TRP A 99 9.88 11.06 -12.42
C TRP A 99 10.04 10.52 -11.01
N VAL A 100 11.24 10.72 -10.45
CA VAL A 100 11.58 10.20 -9.13
C VAL A 100 10.69 10.85 -8.08
N LEU A 101 10.55 12.17 -8.11
CA LEU A 101 9.69 12.88 -7.15
C LEU A 101 8.23 12.41 -7.20
N ARG A 102 7.65 12.28 -8.40
CA ARG A 102 6.25 11.84 -8.55
C ARG A 102 6.04 10.43 -8.05
N ILE A 103 6.90 9.49 -8.45
CA ILE A 103 6.82 8.10 -7.99
C ILE A 103 7.06 8.01 -6.49
N SER A 104 8.05 8.71 -5.93
CA SER A 104 8.29 8.75 -4.48
C SER A 104 7.09 9.27 -3.70
N PHE A 105 6.44 10.35 -4.15
CA PHE A 105 5.22 10.84 -3.51
C PHE A 105 4.05 9.83 -3.63
N GLY A 106 3.89 9.21 -4.80
CA GLY A 106 2.91 8.15 -5.00
C GLY A 106 3.15 6.97 -4.07
N SER A 107 4.37 6.48 -3.98
CA SER A 107 4.77 5.37 -3.08
C SER A 107 4.59 5.72 -1.61
N ALA A 108 4.89 6.96 -1.20
CA ALA A 108 4.65 7.41 0.17
C ALA A 108 3.16 7.40 0.52
N ILE A 109 2.31 7.94 -0.36
CA ILE A 109 0.85 7.93 -0.17
C ILE A 109 0.29 6.50 -0.18
N PHE A 110 0.80 5.63 -1.04
CA PHE A 110 0.44 4.21 -1.05
C PHE A 110 0.75 3.57 0.30
N ALA A 111 1.99 3.69 0.78
CA ALA A 111 2.45 3.09 2.03
C ALA A 111 1.68 3.62 3.25
N VAL A 112 1.46 4.93 3.33
CA VAL A 112 0.69 5.54 4.42
C VAL A 112 -0.76 5.06 4.41
N THR A 113 -1.41 5.06 3.25
CA THR A 113 -2.80 4.61 3.13
C THR A 113 -2.93 3.13 3.49
N ALA A 114 -2.02 2.29 2.99
CA ALA A 114 -1.99 0.86 3.29
C ALA A 114 -1.77 0.62 4.79
N LEU A 115 -0.87 1.36 5.44
CA LEU A 115 -0.63 1.25 6.88
C LEU A 115 -1.86 1.64 7.71
N VAL A 116 -2.52 2.76 7.37
CA VAL A 116 -3.74 3.21 8.05
C VAL A 116 -4.84 2.17 7.91
N MET A 117 -5.07 1.66 6.70
CA MET A 117 -6.09 0.65 6.46
C MET A 117 -5.75 -0.69 7.12
N ALA A 118 -4.47 -1.04 7.22
CA ALA A 118 -4.03 -2.22 7.96
C ALA A 118 -4.27 -2.07 9.46
N ALA A 119 -4.00 -0.90 10.02
CA ALA A 119 -4.29 -0.58 11.43
C ALA A 119 -5.79 -0.72 11.72
N ILE A 120 -6.64 -0.15 10.86
CA ILE A 120 -8.10 -0.28 10.99
C ILE A 120 -8.53 -1.75 10.92
N ALA A 121 -8.00 -2.51 9.95
CA ALA A 121 -8.34 -3.92 9.79
C ALA A 121 -7.88 -4.76 10.99
N ALA A 122 -6.68 -4.51 11.52
CA ALA A 122 -6.15 -5.21 12.69
C ALA A 122 -7.01 -4.99 13.93
N VAL A 123 -7.38 -3.73 14.21
CA VAL A 123 -8.24 -3.38 15.36
C VAL A 123 -9.65 -3.94 15.20
N ARG A 124 -10.23 -3.88 14.00
CA ARG A 124 -11.60 -4.38 13.75
C ARG A 124 -11.73 -5.90 13.81
N GLN A 125 -10.63 -6.63 13.67
CA GLN A 125 -10.60 -8.09 13.63
C GLN A 125 -9.77 -8.70 14.77
N ASP A 126 -9.42 -7.90 15.79
CA ASP A 126 -8.64 -8.31 16.97
C ASP A 126 -7.38 -9.12 16.62
N TYR A 127 -6.69 -8.71 15.56
CA TYR A 127 -5.58 -9.47 15.01
C TYR A 127 -4.27 -9.15 15.77
N PRO A 128 -3.62 -10.12 16.43
CA PRO A 128 -2.56 -9.84 17.42
C PRO A 128 -1.14 -9.74 16.83
N LEU A 129 -0.95 -9.97 15.53
CA LEU A 129 0.36 -10.01 14.88
C LEU A 129 0.62 -8.75 14.04
N GLY A 130 1.90 -8.52 13.69
CA GLY A 130 2.32 -7.37 12.89
C GLY A 130 1.90 -6.03 13.50
N VAL A 131 1.23 -5.17 12.71
CA VAL A 131 0.72 -3.86 13.13
C VAL A 131 -0.25 -3.98 14.31
N GLY A 132 -1.05 -5.05 14.37
CA GLY A 132 -1.99 -5.26 15.47
C GLY A 132 -1.30 -5.44 16.82
N ARG A 133 -0.14 -6.10 16.84
CA ARG A 133 0.69 -6.24 18.05
C ARG A 133 1.08 -4.87 18.63
N LEU A 134 1.46 -3.93 17.76
CA LEU A 134 1.89 -2.58 18.15
C LEU A 134 0.73 -1.75 18.72
N LEU A 135 -0.47 -1.92 18.17
CA LEU A 135 -1.64 -1.13 18.56
C LEU A 135 -2.31 -1.67 19.83
N ILE A 136 -2.42 -2.99 19.96
CA ILE A 136 -3.08 -3.63 21.12
C ILE A 136 -2.20 -3.51 22.37
N SER A 137 -0.87 -3.57 22.22
CA SER A 137 0.07 -3.37 23.34
C SER A 137 0.09 -1.92 23.85
N ALA A 138 -0.48 -0.95 23.12
CA ALA A 138 -0.57 0.44 23.55
C ALA A 138 -1.86 0.76 24.32
N THR A 139 -2.79 -0.21 24.39
CA THR A 139 -4.10 -0.07 25.04
C THR A 139 -4.23 -0.87 26.35
N ILE A 140 -3.16 -1.55 26.77
CA ILE A 140 -3.04 -2.27 28.05
C ILE A 140 -1.97 -1.55 28.88
#